data_AF-A0A2A2Y5D5-F1
#
_entry.id   AF-A0A2A2Y5D5-F1
#
_cell.length_a   1.000
_cell.length_b   1.000
_cell.length_c   1.000
_cell.angle_alpha   90.00
_cell.angle_beta   90.00
_cell.angle_gamma   90.00
#
_symmetry.space_group_name_H-M   'P 1'
#
loop_
_entity.id
_entity.type
_entity.pdbx_description
1 polymer ?
#
loop_
_entity_poly.entity_id
_entity_poly.type
_entity_poly.pdbx_seq_one_letter_code
_entity_poly.pdbx_strand_id
1 'polypeptide(L)'
;MPAKKTAKRYTEDQKTDILAFIEKFNAENGRGGQTAAVKKYGVTPLTLAAWSKKSAKKPKKAGKSTKKFRNPAKLIDRLKVVSSEIAKAEKSLEKLQAEAKELRKEIRAAIE
;
A
#
# COMPACT_ATOMS: atom_id res chain seq x y z
N MET A 1 -7.04 28.92 -30.02
CA MET A 1 -6.13 27.85 -29.57
C MET A 1 -5.58 28.23 -28.19
N PRO A 2 -6.03 27.65 -27.06
CA PRO A 2 -5.59 28.09 -25.74
C PRO A 2 -4.11 27.74 -25.50
N ALA A 3 -3.39 28.68 -24.87
CA ALA A 3 -1.94 28.77 -24.77
C ALA A 3 -1.25 27.53 -24.18
N LYS A 4 -0.10 27.18 -24.79
CA LYS A 4 0.80 26.09 -24.43
C LYS A 4 1.42 26.39 -23.06
N LYS A 5 0.87 25.83 -21.98
CA LYS A 5 1.47 25.91 -20.63
C LYS A 5 2.91 25.40 -20.72
N THR A 6 3.87 26.28 -20.44
CA THR A 6 5.30 25.98 -20.41
C THR A 6 5.55 24.79 -19.51
N ALA A 7 6.19 23.74 -20.04
CA ALA A 7 6.51 22.55 -19.28
C ALA A 7 7.40 22.93 -18.09
N LYS A 8 6.87 22.82 -16.86
CA LYS A 8 7.67 22.93 -15.64
C LYS A 8 8.78 21.89 -15.72
N ARG A 9 10.03 22.34 -15.81
CA ARG A 9 11.21 21.48 -15.74
C ARG A 9 11.47 21.20 -14.28
N TYR A 10 11.25 19.96 -13.87
CA TYR A 10 11.64 19.49 -12.54
C TYR A 10 13.11 19.12 -12.57
N THR A 11 13.88 19.65 -11.62
CA THR A 11 15.28 19.24 -11.38
C THR A 11 15.34 17.79 -10.90
N GLU A 12 16.51 17.16 -10.91
CA GLU A 12 16.64 15.78 -10.46
C GLU A 12 16.31 15.64 -8.96
N ASP A 13 16.71 16.61 -8.13
CA ASP A 13 16.40 16.65 -6.70
C ASP A 13 14.89 16.75 -6.43
N GLN A 14 14.19 17.58 -7.20
CA GLN A 14 12.74 17.71 -7.07
C GLN A 14 12.04 16.39 -7.45
N LYS A 15 12.55 15.67 -8.44
CA LYS A 15 11.97 14.37 -8.85
C LYS A 15 12.16 13.33 -7.74
N THR A 16 13.32 13.30 -7.08
CA THR A 16 13.58 12.37 -5.99
C THR A 16 12.68 12.67 -4.79
N ASP A 17 12.50 13.93 -4.42
CA ASP A 17 11.58 14.32 -3.34
C ASP A 17 10.14 13.92 -3.63
N ILE A 18 9.68 14.12 -4.87
CA ILE A 18 8.32 13.74 -5.27
C ILE A 18 8.13 12.22 -5.24
N LEU A 19 9.14 11.45 -5.66
CA LEU A 19 9.10 9.98 -5.58
C LEU A 19 9.11 9.50 -4.12
N ALA A 20 9.93 10.09 -3.25
CA ALA A 20 9.96 9.79 -1.83
C ALA A 20 8.62 10.12 -1.14
N PHE A 21 7.98 11.22 -1.53
CA PHE A 21 6.63 11.56 -1.07
C PHE A 21 5.61 10.49 -1.49
N ILE A 22 5.68 10.01 -2.74
CA ILE A 22 4.79 8.94 -3.23
C ILE A 22 5.00 7.67 -2.43
N GLU A 23 6.24 7.27 -2.16
CA GLU A 23 6.57 6.07 -1.39
C GLU A 23 6.09 6.17 0.05
N LYS A 24 6.35 7.28 0.74
CA LYS A 24 5.83 7.53 2.09
C LYS A 24 4.30 7.48 2.12
N PHE A 25 3.65 8.18 1.19
CA PHE A 25 2.19 8.20 1.11
C PHE A 25 1.62 6.81 0.78
N ASN A 26 2.33 6.02 -0.02
CA ASN A 26 1.92 4.66 -0.37
C ASN A 26 2.18 3.66 0.77
N ALA A 27 3.20 3.88 1.61
CA ALA A 27 3.45 3.09 2.80
C ALA A 27 2.36 3.33 3.87
N GLU A 28 1.91 4.58 4.01
CA GLU A 28 0.90 4.98 4.99
C GLU A 28 -0.53 4.67 4.52
N ASN A 29 -0.85 4.94 3.25
CA ASN A 29 -2.22 4.82 2.71
C ASN A 29 -2.41 3.63 1.76
N GLY A 30 -1.38 2.80 1.55
CA GLY A 30 -1.40 1.63 0.68
C GLY A 30 -1.39 1.93 -0.83
N ARG A 31 -2.28 2.83 -1.31
CA ARG A 31 -2.38 3.25 -2.71
C ARG A 31 -2.91 4.67 -2.84
N GLY A 32 -2.26 5.50 -3.66
CA GLY A 32 -2.73 6.85 -3.97
C GLY A 32 -1.67 7.94 -4.01
N GLY A 33 -0.41 7.59 -3.71
CA GLY A 33 0.70 8.56 -3.68
C GLY A 33 0.85 9.35 -4.98
N GLN A 34 0.62 8.73 -6.15
CA GLN A 34 0.65 9.44 -7.44
C GLN A 34 -0.43 10.53 -7.53
N THR A 35 -1.67 10.24 -7.11
CA THR A 35 -2.76 11.22 -7.12
C THR A 35 -2.51 12.34 -6.11
N ALA A 36 -1.95 12.01 -4.94
CA ALA A 36 -1.57 13.01 -3.94
C ALA A 36 -0.43 13.91 -4.45
N ALA A 37 0.57 13.34 -5.14
CA ALA A 37 1.67 14.08 -5.74
C ALA A 37 1.20 14.99 -6.89
N VAL A 38 0.22 14.54 -7.69
CA VAL A 38 -0.41 15.37 -8.72
C VAL A 38 -1.08 16.60 -8.10
N LYS A 39 -1.80 16.42 -6.98
CA LYS A 39 -2.46 17.51 -6.26
C LYS A 39 -1.46 18.47 -5.60
N LYS A 40 -0.39 17.95 -4.99
CA LYS A 40 0.62 18.74 -4.26
C LYS A 40 1.58 19.49 -5.18
N TYR A 41 2.11 18.82 -6.20
CA TYR A 41 3.20 19.33 -7.03
C TYR A 41 2.74 19.75 -8.44
N GLY A 42 1.49 19.46 -8.82
CA GLY A 42 0.99 19.75 -10.17
C GLY A 42 1.66 18.92 -11.27
N VAL A 43 2.29 17.81 -10.90
CA VAL A 43 2.95 16.89 -11.84
C VAL A 43 1.90 15.95 -12.42
N THR A 44 1.93 15.68 -13.72
CA THR A 44 0.96 14.73 -14.30
C THR A 44 1.26 13.28 -13.86
N PRO A 45 0.23 12.43 -13.69
CA PRO A 45 0.42 11.03 -13.30
C PRO A 45 1.34 10.27 -14.26
N LEU A 46 1.26 10.61 -15.56
CA LEU A 46 2.10 10.02 -16.61
C LEU A 46 3.58 10.33 -16.40
N THR A 47 3.91 11.57 -16.02
CA THR A 47 5.28 11.99 -15.73
C THR A 47 5.83 11.28 -14.50
N LEU A 48 5.02 11.13 -13.44
CA LEU A 48 5.40 10.39 -12.23
C LEU A 48 5.66 8.91 -12.54
N ALA A 49 4.82 8.28 -13.36
CA ALA A 49 5.02 6.90 -13.81
C ALA A 49 6.29 6.74 -14.65
N ALA A 50 6.64 7.73 -15.48
CA ALA A 50 7.88 7.72 -16.26
C ALA A 50 9.13 7.84 -15.37
N TRP A 51 9.10 8.69 -14.33
CA TRP A 51 10.22 8.81 -13.38
C TRP A 51 10.36 7.60 -12.48
N SER A 52 9.25 7.05 -11.97
CA SER A 52 9.25 5.81 -11.19
C SER A 52 9.87 4.65 -11.97
N LYS A 53 9.47 4.46 -13.24
CA LYS A 53 10.07 3.45 -14.14
C LYS A 53 11.55 3.67 -14.43
N LYS A 54 12.03 4.91 -14.41
CA LYS A 54 13.43 5.27 -14.66
C LYS A 54 14.30 5.12 -13.39
N SER A 55 13.73 5.37 -12.21
CA SER A 55 14.40 5.18 -10.91
C SER A 55 14.49 3.70 -10.50
N ALA A 56 13.55 2.87 -10.96
CA ALA A 56 13.62 1.44 -10.79
C ALA A 56 14.77 0.89 -11.66
N LYS A 57 15.95 0.69 -11.06
CA LYS A 57 17.00 -0.21 -11.58
C LYS A 57 16.30 -1.45 -12.12
N LYS A 58 16.31 -1.63 -13.44
CA LYS A 58 15.58 -2.68 -14.18
C LYS A 58 15.44 -3.96 -13.35
N PRO A 59 14.27 -4.26 -12.76
CA PRO A 59 13.98 -5.64 -12.46
C PRO A 59 13.78 -6.33 -13.81
N LYS A 60 14.56 -7.38 -14.06
CA LYS A 60 14.42 -8.30 -15.20
C LYS A 60 12.94 -8.50 -15.51
N LYS A 61 12.54 -8.28 -16.78
CA LYS A 61 11.24 -8.61 -17.40
C LYS A 61 10.21 -9.22 -16.43
N ALA A 62 9.51 -8.39 -15.66
CA ALA A 62 8.26 -8.83 -15.05
C ALA A 62 7.15 -8.58 -16.07
N GLY A 63 6.68 -9.66 -16.70
CA GLY A 63 5.62 -9.63 -17.69
C GLY A 63 4.38 -8.90 -17.20
N LYS A 64 3.87 -8.02 -18.06
CA LYS A 64 2.45 -7.61 -18.22
C LYS A 64 1.58 -7.79 -16.97
N SER A 65 1.60 -6.78 -16.09
CA SER A 65 0.65 -6.66 -14.99
C SER A 65 -0.72 -6.18 -15.49
N THR A 66 -1.57 -7.08 -16.01
CA THR A 66 -3.04 -6.89 -16.09
C THR A 66 -3.76 -8.23 -16.34
N LYS A 67 -4.03 -8.96 -15.24
CA LYS A 67 -5.09 -9.98 -15.00
C LYS A 67 -4.63 -11.04 -13.96
N LYS A 68 -4.29 -10.60 -12.74
CA LYS A 68 -4.38 -11.46 -11.53
C LYS A 68 -5.83 -11.28 -11.06
N PHE A 69 -6.77 -12.21 -11.13
CA PHE A 69 -6.77 -13.66 -11.06
C PHE A 69 -7.78 -14.20 -12.10
N ARG A 70 -7.34 -15.03 -13.05
CA ARG A 70 -8.26 -15.81 -13.90
C ARG A 70 -8.00 -17.32 -13.85
N ASN A 71 -7.03 -17.74 -13.06
CA ASN A 71 -6.73 -19.16 -12.90
C ASN A 71 -7.38 -19.65 -11.58
N PRO A 72 -8.42 -20.49 -11.64
CA PRO A 72 -9.13 -20.98 -10.46
C PRO A 72 -8.22 -21.72 -9.48
N ALA A 73 -7.17 -22.41 -9.96
CA ALA A 73 -6.21 -23.09 -9.10
C ALA A 73 -5.49 -22.11 -8.15
N LYS A 74 -5.09 -20.93 -8.65
CA LYS A 74 -4.42 -19.90 -7.83
C LYS A 74 -5.35 -19.26 -6.81
N LEU A 75 -6.66 -19.21 -7.09
CA LEU A 75 -7.65 -18.74 -6.13
C LEU A 75 -7.85 -19.77 -5.01
N ILE A 76 -7.88 -21.05 -5.35
CA ILE A 76 -7.98 -22.16 -4.38
C ILE A 76 -6.75 -22.18 -3.47
N ASP A 77 -5.54 -22.05 -4.03
CA ASP A 77 -4.32 -22.00 -3.21
C ASP A 77 -4.31 -20.78 -2.29
N ARG A 78 -4.74 -19.61 -2.79
CA ARG A 78 -4.86 -18.42 -1.95
C ARG A 78 -5.90 -18.58 -0.86
N LEU A 79 -7.02 -19.23 -1.15
CA LEU A 79 -8.08 -19.51 -0.17
C LEU A 79 -7.57 -20.41 0.96
N LYS A 80 -6.78 -21.45 0.66
CA LYS A 80 -6.15 -22.32 1.67
C LYS A 80 -5.17 -21.57 2.57
N VAL A 81 -4.38 -20.66 1.99
CA VAL A 81 -3.47 -19.83 2.79
C VAL A 81 -4.27 -18.91 3.71
N VAL A 82 -5.28 -18.22 3.19
CA VAL A 82 -6.12 -17.30 3.97
C VAL A 82 -6.87 -18.05 5.08
N SER A 83 -7.42 -19.24 4.82
CA SER A 83 -8.08 -20.01 5.88
C SER A 83 -7.12 -20.45 6.98
N SER A 84 -5.87 -20.78 6.65
CA SER A 84 -4.84 -21.10 7.65
C SER A 84 -4.43 -19.89 8.49
N GLU A 85 -4.42 -18.69 7.89
CA GLU A 85 -4.15 -17.43 8.60
C GLU A 85 -5.30 -17.07 9.53
N ILE A 86 -6.55 -17.27 9.09
CA ILE A 86 -7.75 -17.08 9.93
C ILE A 86 -7.68 -18.00 11.16
N ALA A 87 -7.39 -19.30 10.98
CA ALA A 87 -7.29 -20.22 12.10
C ALA A 87 -6.20 -19.85 13.12
N LYS A 88 -5.10 -19.23 12.67
CA LYS A 88 -4.07 -18.69 13.57
C LYS A 88 -4.54 -17.43 14.29
N ALA A 89 -5.22 -16.54 13.57
CA ALA A 89 -5.77 -15.31 14.14
C ALA A 89 -6.86 -15.58 15.18
N GLU A 90 -7.72 -16.58 14.94
CA GLU A 90 -8.73 -17.03 15.90
C GLU A 90 -8.08 -17.51 17.21
N LYS A 91 -7.03 -18.33 17.14
CA LYS A 91 -6.29 -18.76 18.34
C LYS A 91 -5.66 -17.59 19.10
N SER A 92 -5.16 -16.57 18.40
CA SER A 92 -4.65 -15.36 19.06
C SER A 92 -5.78 -14.53 19.68
N LEU A 93 -6.93 -14.46 19.02
CA LEU A 93 -8.11 -13.76 19.54
C LEU A 93 -8.64 -14.44 20.81
N GLU A 94 -8.70 -15.77 20.85
CA GLU A 94 -9.09 -16.51 22.05
C GLU A 94 -8.18 -16.19 23.24
N LYS A 95 -6.86 -16.14 23.02
CA LYS A 95 -5.89 -15.76 24.07
C LYS A 95 -6.12 -14.34 24.57
N LEU A 96 -6.25 -13.38 23.66
CA LEU A 96 -6.51 -11.98 24.02
C LEU A 96 -7.87 -11.80 24.69
N GLN A 97 -8.88 -12.58 24.31
CA GLN A 97 -10.18 -12.60 24.97
C GLN A 97 -10.11 -13.19 26.37
N ALA A 98 -9.31 -14.24 26.59
CA ALA A 98 -9.05 -14.78 27.93
C ALA A 98 -8.33 -13.77 28.81
N GLU A 99 -7.29 -13.12 28.30
CA GLU A 99 -6.57 -12.04 28.99
C GLU A 99 -7.50 -10.86 29.32
N ALA A 100 -8.31 -10.41 28.35
CA ALA A 100 -9.31 -9.38 28.59
C ALA A 100 -10.37 -9.79 29.63
N LYS A 101 -10.72 -11.08 29.70
CA LYS A 101 -11.66 -11.60 30.71
C LYS A 101 -11.03 -11.59 32.10
N GLU A 102 -9.78 -12.01 32.24
CA GLU A 102 -9.05 -11.95 33.51
C GLU A 102 -8.86 -10.50 33.97
N LEU A 103 -8.42 -9.61 33.08
CA LEU A 103 -8.31 -8.18 33.38
C LEU A 103 -9.67 -7.56 33.77
N ARG A 104 -10.77 -7.93 33.10
CA ARG A 104 -12.12 -7.50 33.50
C ARG A 104 -12.51 -8.00 34.88
N LYS A 105 -12.12 -9.23 35.24
CA LYS A 105 -12.38 -9.81 36.56
C LYS A 105 -11.58 -9.09 37.64
N GLU A 106 -10.32 -8.78 37.36
CA GLU A 106 -9.44 -8.02 38.26
C GLU A 106 -9.92 -6.58 38.46
N ILE A 107 -10.31 -5.89 37.37
CA ILE A 107 -10.93 -4.56 37.45
C ILE A 107 -12.21 -4.61 38.29
N ARG A 108 -13.06 -5.62 38.07
CA ARG A 108 -14.31 -5.78 38.85
C ARG A 108 -14.02 -6.01 40.33
N ALA A 109 -13.05 -6.86 40.66
CA ALA A 109 -12.65 -7.14 42.04
C ALA A 109 -11.95 -5.95 42.73
N ALA A 110 -11.40 -5.00 41.98
CA ALA A 110 -10.80 -3.78 42.53
C ALA A 110 -11.82 -2.65 42.76
N ILE A 111 -13.02 -2.75 42.18
CA ILE A 111 -14.10 -1.76 42.30
C ILE A 111 -15.14 -2.18 43.35
N GLU A 112 -15.24 -3.48 43.66
CA GLU A 112 -16.12 -4.06 44.69
C GLU A 112 -15.43 -4.15 46.06
#